data_AF-A0A518ABU7-F1
#
_entry.id   AF-A0A518ABU7-F1
#
_cell.length_a   1.000
_cell.length_b   1.000
_cell.length_c   1.000
_cell.angle_alpha   90.00
_cell.angle_beta   90.00
_cell.angle_gamma   90.00
#
_symmetry.space_group_name_H-M   'P 1'
#
loop_
_entity.id
_entity.type
_entity.pdbx_description
1 polymer ?
#
loop_
_entity_poly.entity_id
_entity_poly.type
_entity_poly.pdbx_seq_one_letter_code
_entity_poly.pdbx_strand_id
1 'polypeptide(L)'
;MASKRDRMSVYEREGVTVLDFGTMEIWDGADLALLRETLTRLVDKEKCKSIGVELSSVKYIPSGFFGMLYDMYEKGIAVTLYNPQPNVASMLWFKQFCLHTEDGRYLLKSDLASAQDKPSEDEVRAEKEKWDKSLKQSNDYSTTVS
;
A
#
# COMPACT_ATOMS: atom_id res chain seq x y z
N MET A 1 -12.14 -8.24 -34.83
CA MET A 1 -11.12 -7.16 -34.78
C MET A 1 -11.33 -6.36 -33.50
N ALA A 2 -10.83 -6.85 -32.36
CA ALA A 2 -10.82 -6.06 -31.13
C ALA A 2 -9.51 -5.27 -31.13
N SER A 3 -9.61 -3.95 -31.21
CA SER A 3 -8.43 -3.09 -31.35
C SER A 3 -7.59 -3.19 -30.09
N LYS A 4 -6.27 -3.33 -30.27
CA LYS A 4 -5.21 -3.59 -29.27
C LYS A 4 -5.12 -2.58 -28.12
N ARG A 5 -6.00 -1.58 -28.07
CA ARG A 5 -6.03 -0.45 -27.13
C ARG A 5 -7.11 -0.57 -26.04
N ASP A 6 -7.93 -1.61 -26.06
CA ASP A 6 -9.12 -1.73 -25.20
C ASP A 6 -8.97 -2.75 -24.06
N ARG A 7 -7.73 -3.13 -23.71
CA ARG A 7 -7.46 -4.11 -22.63
C ARG A 7 -7.42 -3.47 -21.24
N MET A 8 -7.23 -2.16 -21.15
CA MET A 8 -7.05 -1.45 -19.88
C MET A 8 -7.72 -0.08 -19.96
N SER A 9 -8.60 0.18 -19.00
CA SER A 9 -9.26 1.46 -18.77
C SER A 9 -8.48 2.27 -17.74
N VAL A 10 -8.40 3.58 -17.95
CA VAL A 10 -7.80 4.52 -17.00
C VAL A 10 -8.84 5.58 -16.70
N TYR A 11 -9.16 5.76 -15.43
CA TYR A 11 -10.14 6.75 -14.96
C TYR A 11 -9.67 7.41 -13.67
N GLU A 12 -10.14 8.62 -13.41
CA GLU A 12 -9.84 9.32 -12.17
C GLU A 12 -10.93 9.02 -11.13
N ARG A 13 -10.51 8.67 -9.90
CA ARG A 13 -11.41 8.46 -8.77
C ARG A 13 -10.83 9.16 -7.55
N GLU A 14 -11.56 10.14 -7.03
CA GLU A 14 -11.16 10.90 -5.82
C GLU A 14 -9.74 11.52 -5.92
N GLY A 15 -9.36 11.99 -7.12
CA GLY A 15 -8.03 12.55 -7.38
C GLY A 15 -6.90 11.50 -7.52
N VAL A 16 -7.25 10.21 -7.58
CA VAL A 16 -6.33 9.11 -7.84
C VAL A 16 -6.57 8.57 -9.24
N THR A 17 -5.52 8.45 -10.04
CA THR A 17 -5.62 7.84 -11.38
C THR A 17 -5.67 6.33 -11.25
N VAL A 18 -6.84 5.72 -11.45
CA VAL A 18 -7.08 4.28 -11.33
C VAL A 18 -6.94 3.58 -12.67
N LEU A 19 -6.17 2.50 -12.69
CA LEU A 19 -5.98 1.61 -13.83
C LEU A 19 -6.76 0.32 -13.59
N ASP A 20 -7.56 -0.07 -14.57
CA ASP A 20 -8.46 -1.21 -14.49
C ASP A 20 -8.38 -2.07 -15.76
N PHE A 21 -8.09 -3.37 -15.58
CA PHE A 21 -8.10 -4.37 -16.65
C PHE A 21 -9.46 -5.05 -16.82
N GLY A 22 -10.49 -4.58 -16.12
CA GLY A 22 -11.85 -5.09 -16.15
C GLY A 22 -11.94 -6.51 -15.63
N THR A 23 -12.40 -7.44 -16.47
CA THR A 23 -12.63 -8.84 -16.09
C THR A 23 -11.40 -9.74 -16.31
N MET A 24 -10.21 -9.15 -16.47
CA MET A 24 -9.01 -9.93 -16.76
C MET A 24 -8.42 -10.55 -15.49
N GLU A 25 -8.46 -11.88 -15.44
CA GLU A 25 -8.08 -12.61 -14.22
C GLU A 25 -6.58 -12.93 -14.10
N ILE A 26 -5.90 -13.01 -15.24
CA ILE A 26 -4.49 -13.39 -15.35
C ILE A 26 -3.80 -12.36 -16.24
N TRP A 27 -2.71 -11.78 -15.72
CA TRP A 27 -1.91 -10.80 -16.45
C TRP A 27 -0.70 -11.47 -17.06
N ASP A 28 -0.54 -11.31 -18.37
CA ASP A 28 0.62 -11.80 -19.10
C ASP A 28 1.75 -10.75 -19.15
N GLY A 29 2.90 -11.10 -19.74
CA GLY A 29 4.03 -10.18 -19.85
C GLY A 29 3.73 -8.93 -20.70
N ALA A 30 2.82 -9.02 -21.67
CA ALA A 30 2.42 -7.88 -22.49
C ALA A 30 1.49 -6.94 -21.71
N ASP A 31 0.62 -7.48 -20.86
CA ASP A 31 -0.25 -6.71 -19.98
C ASP A 31 0.57 -5.95 -18.93
N LEU A 32 1.59 -6.60 -18.36
CA LEU A 32 2.54 -5.93 -17.46
C LEU A 32 3.33 -4.83 -18.18
N ALA A 33 3.77 -5.07 -19.42
CA ALA A 33 4.47 -4.06 -20.20
C ALA A 33 3.57 -2.84 -20.49
N LEU A 34 2.31 -3.07 -20.85
CA LEU A 34 1.32 -2.02 -21.07
C LEU A 34 1.04 -1.22 -19.80
N LEU A 35 0.93 -1.91 -18.66
CA LEU A 35 0.76 -1.30 -17.37
C LEU A 35 1.96 -0.41 -17.03
N ARG A 36 3.18 -0.93 -17.19
CA ARG A 36 4.42 -0.19 -16.95
C ARG A 36 4.50 1.09 -17.77
N GLU A 37 4.23 0.98 -19.07
CA GLU A 37 4.26 2.11 -19.98
C GLU A 37 3.25 3.17 -19.56
N THR A 38 2.04 2.75 -19.16
CA THR A 38 0.99 3.66 -18.72
C THR A 38 1.34 4.32 -17.39
N LEU A 39 1.80 3.57 -16.40
CA LEU A 39 2.26 4.11 -15.12
C LEU A 39 3.38 5.12 -15.33
N THR A 40 4.41 4.76 -16.11
CA THR A 40 5.53 5.65 -16.40
C THR A 40 5.05 6.92 -17.11
N ARG A 41 4.10 6.81 -18.03
CA ARG A 41 3.50 7.96 -18.71
C ARG A 41 2.77 8.89 -17.75
N LEU A 42 1.91 8.34 -16.88
CA LEU A 42 1.14 9.10 -15.88
C LEU A 42 2.07 9.85 -14.91
N VAL A 43 3.13 9.17 -14.49
CA VAL A 43 4.11 9.71 -13.55
C VAL A 43 4.98 10.78 -14.20
N ASP A 44 5.59 10.48 -15.35
CA ASP A 44 6.61 11.34 -15.94
C ASP A 44 5.98 12.53 -16.68
N LYS A 45 4.88 12.29 -17.42
CA LYS A 45 4.21 13.33 -18.23
C LYS A 45 3.12 14.05 -17.48
N GLU A 46 2.26 13.33 -16.77
CA GLU A 46 1.07 13.90 -16.12
C GLU A 46 1.34 14.31 -14.66
N LYS A 47 2.54 14.01 -14.14
CA LYS A 47 2.98 14.35 -12.77
C LYS A 47 2.01 13.84 -11.71
N CYS A 48 1.37 12.70 -11.97
CA CYS A 48 0.47 12.06 -11.02
C CYS A 48 1.26 11.67 -9.75
N LYS A 49 0.78 12.14 -8.59
CA LYS A 49 1.35 11.81 -7.28
C LYS A 49 0.70 10.58 -6.63
N SER A 50 -0.45 10.17 -7.16
CA SER A 50 -1.24 9.07 -6.62
C SER A 50 -1.82 8.25 -7.77
N ILE A 51 -1.59 6.94 -7.72
CA ILE A 51 -2.06 5.97 -8.70
C ILE A 51 -2.84 4.86 -8.02
N GLY A 52 -3.84 4.35 -8.70
CA GLY A 52 -4.74 3.30 -8.26
C GLY A 52 -4.68 2.11 -9.20
N VAL A 53 -4.82 0.89 -8.68
CA VAL A 53 -4.98 -0.31 -9.51
C VAL A 53 -6.17 -1.10 -9.02
N GLU A 54 -7.09 -1.41 -9.93
CA GLU A 54 -8.26 -2.25 -9.67
C GLU A 54 -7.87 -3.73 -9.78
N LEU A 55 -8.14 -4.49 -8.72
CA LEU A 55 -7.74 -5.89 -8.58
C LEU A 55 -8.94 -6.84 -8.39
N SER A 56 -10.18 -6.35 -8.49
CA SER A 56 -11.42 -7.13 -8.31
C SER A 56 -11.46 -8.46 -9.06
N SER A 57 -11.01 -8.49 -10.31
CA SER A 57 -11.05 -9.71 -11.14
C SER A 57 -9.75 -10.52 -11.10
N VAL A 58 -8.68 -9.98 -10.52
CA VAL A 58 -7.33 -10.55 -10.63
C VAL A 58 -7.16 -11.69 -9.64
N LYS A 59 -6.92 -12.90 -10.16
CA LYS A 59 -6.70 -14.10 -9.35
C LYS A 59 -5.23 -14.31 -9.02
N TYR A 60 -4.32 -13.89 -9.91
CA TYR A 60 -2.89 -14.11 -9.70
C TYR A 60 -2.09 -12.92 -10.21
N ILE A 61 -1.23 -12.41 -9.34
CA ILE A 61 -0.35 -11.29 -9.65
C ILE A 61 1.06 -11.82 -9.90
N PRO A 62 1.63 -11.59 -11.10
CA PRO A 62 3.01 -11.94 -11.40
C PRO A 62 4.00 -11.15 -10.54
N SER A 63 5.16 -11.74 -10.23
CA SER A 63 6.23 -11.06 -9.47
C SER A 63 6.68 -9.74 -10.09
N GLY A 64 6.64 -9.65 -11.43
CA GLY A 64 6.96 -8.43 -12.17
C GLY A 64 6.06 -7.24 -11.84
N PHE A 65 4.80 -7.45 -11.46
CA PHE A 65 3.92 -6.37 -11.02
C PHE A 65 4.41 -5.71 -9.73
N PHE A 66 4.87 -6.50 -8.77
CA PHE A 66 5.38 -5.97 -7.51
C PHE A 66 6.64 -5.13 -7.71
N GLY A 67 7.54 -5.55 -8.60
CA GLY A 67 8.69 -4.74 -9.00
C GLY A 67 8.26 -3.39 -9.56
N MET A 68 7.23 -3.36 -10.40
CA MET A 68 6.70 -2.10 -10.95
C MET A 68 6.06 -1.20 -9.89
N LEU A 69 5.31 -1.77 -8.93
CA LEU A 69 4.77 -0.99 -7.83
C LEU A 69 5.88 -0.40 -6.95
N TYR A 70 6.93 -1.19 -6.73
CA TYR A 70 8.10 -0.76 -5.98
C TYR A 70 8.86 0.36 -6.71
N ASP A 71 9.02 0.29 -8.03
CA ASP A 71 9.62 1.38 -8.82
C ASP A 71 8.84 2.70 -8.64
N MET A 72 7.50 2.65 -8.58
CA MET A 72 6.67 3.84 -8.34
C MET A 72 6.83 4.33 -6.90
N TYR A 73 6.96 3.41 -5.94
CA TYR A 73 7.25 3.73 -4.56
C TYR A 73 8.59 4.47 -4.40
N GLU A 74 9.66 3.99 -5.06
CA GLU A 74 10.97 4.66 -5.03
C GLU A 74 10.92 6.07 -5.64
N LYS A 75 9.99 6.31 -6.56
CA LYS A 75 9.72 7.65 -7.12
C LYS A 75 8.87 8.54 -6.19
N GLY A 76 8.44 8.04 -5.03
CA GLY A 76 7.64 8.80 -4.05
C GLY A 76 6.15 8.90 -4.38
N ILE A 77 5.62 7.93 -5.12
CA ILE A 77 4.25 7.96 -5.65
C ILE A 77 3.36 7.06 -4.81
N ALA A 78 2.22 7.59 -4.37
CA ALA A 78 1.28 6.82 -3.57
C ALA A 78 0.55 5.80 -4.46
N VAL A 79 0.71 4.51 -4.16
CA VAL A 79 0.01 3.42 -4.85
C VAL A 79 -1.14 2.92 -4.01
N THR A 80 -2.34 2.93 -4.57
CA THR A 80 -3.56 2.39 -3.97
C THR A 80 -4.02 1.16 -4.75
N LEU A 81 -4.35 0.08 -4.06
CA LEU A 81 -4.89 -1.15 -4.61
C LEU A 81 -6.34 -1.27 -4.18
N TYR A 82 -7.23 -1.42 -5.16
CA TYR A 82 -8.67 -1.49 -4.97
C TYR A 82 -9.15 -2.93 -5.08
N ASN A 83 -10.01 -3.33 -4.13
CA ASN A 83 -10.73 -4.60 -4.09
C ASN A 83 -9.88 -5.85 -4.47
N PRO A 84 -8.69 -6.06 -3.87
CA PRO A 84 -7.91 -7.25 -4.15
C PRO A 84 -8.68 -8.51 -3.74
N GLN A 85 -8.61 -9.55 -4.58
CA GLN A 85 -9.17 -10.83 -4.21
C GLN A 85 -8.47 -11.44 -2.98
N PRO A 86 -9.17 -12.26 -2.17
CA PRO A 86 -8.63 -12.81 -0.92
C PRO A 86 -7.32 -13.59 -1.08
N ASN A 87 -7.12 -14.23 -2.23
CA ASN A 87 -5.89 -14.93 -2.58
C ASN A 87 -4.70 -13.97 -2.77
N VAL A 88 -4.92 -12.83 -3.44
CA VAL A 88 -3.93 -11.75 -3.59
C VAL A 88 -3.64 -11.11 -2.24
N ALA A 89 -4.67 -10.78 -1.46
CA ALA A 89 -4.53 -10.22 -0.12
C ALA A 89 -3.81 -11.17 0.85
N SER A 90 -3.89 -12.48 0.61
CA SER A 90 -3.22 -13.50 1.42
C SER A 90 -1.72 -13.64 1.12
N MET A 91 -1.22 -13.04 0.05
CA MET A 91 0.20 -13.11 -0.32
C MET A 91 1.08 -12.42 0.72
N LEU A 92 2.24 -13.02 1.03
CA LEU A 92 3.18 -12.49 2.02
C LEU A 92 3.61 -11.06 1.72
N TRP A 93 3.92 -10.78 0.45
CA TRP A 93 4.29 -9.43 0.00
C TRP A 93 3.17 -8.43 0.26
N PHE A 94 1.94 -8.80 -0.07
CA PHE A 94 0.78 -7.95 0.13
C PHE A 94 0.59 -7.60 1.62
N LYS A 95 0.72 -8.60 2.51
CA LYS A 95 0.66 -8.39 3.97
C LYS A 95 1.81 -7.54 4.52
N GLN A 96 3.00 -7.65 3.92
CA GLN A 96 4.18 -6.95 4.39
C GLN A 96 4.19 -5.48 3.96
N PHE A 97 3.80 -5.22 2.71
CA PHE A 97 3.94 -3.91 2.06
C PHE A 97 2.63 -3.15 1.88
N CYS A 98 1.45 -3.79 1.97
CA CYS A 98 0.17 -3.09 1.88
C CYS A 98 -0.45 -2.91 3.27
N LEU A 99 -0.93 -1.70 3.56
CA LEU A 99 -1.77 -1.40 4.72
C LEU A 99 -3.23 -1.46 4.30
N HIS A 100 -4.02 -2.19 5.06
CA HIS A 100 -5.47 -2.17 4.90
C HIS A 100 -6.03 -0.89 5.53
N THR A 101 -6.71 -0.08 4.73
CA THR A 101 -7.45 1.09 5.18
C THR A 101 -8.87 0.67 5.56
N GLU A 102 -9.49 1.35 6.53
CA GLU A 102 -10.85 1.05 7.01
C GLU A 102 -11.91 1.06 5.88
N ASP A 103 -11.65 1.78 4.78
CA ASP A 103 -12.49 1.83 3.57
C ASP A 103 -12.40 0.60 2.65
N GLY A 104 -11.72 -0.48 3.06
CA GLY A 104 -11.52 -1.68 2.23
C GLY A 104 -10.52 -1.49 1.08
N ARG A 105 -9.71 -0.44 1.16
CA ARG A 105 -8.61 -0.13 0.22
C ARG A 105 -7.30 -0.60 0.79
N TYR A 106 -6.33 -0.85 -0.08
CA TYR A 106 -5.00 -1.24 0.33
C TYR A 106 -3.98 -0.25 -0.18
N LEU A 107 -3.27 0.41 0.71
CA LEU A 107 -2.24 1.38 0.36
C LEU A 107 -0.87 0.71 0.45
N LEU A 108 -0.06 0.87 -0.59
CA LEU A 108 1.34 0.50 -0.49
C LEU A 108 1.99 1.42 0.54
N LYS A 109 2.62 0.82 1.56
CA LYS A 109 3.37 1.53 2.60
C LYS A 109 4.36 2.44 1.91
N SER A 110 4.07 3.73 1.95
CA SER A 110 5.05 4.74 1.61
C SER A 110 5.66 5.29 2.88
N ASP A 111 6.93 5.66 2.86
CA ASP A 111 7.53 6.43 3.97
C ASP A 111 6.76 7.74 4.27
N LEU A 112 5.85 8.18 3.39
CA LEU A 112 4.90 9.27 3.63
C LEU A 112 3.69 8.86 4.50
N ALA A 113 3.30 7.58 4.51
CA ALA A 113 2.29 7.03 5.42
C ALA A 113 2.84 6.83 6.84
N SER A 114 4.17 6.84 7.02
CA SER A 114 4.83 6.94 8.33
C SER A 114 4.55 8.27 9.05
N ALA A 115 3.76 9.18 8.46
CA ALA A 115 3.24 10.37 9.13
C ALA A 115 2.01 10.12 10.01
N GLN A 116 1.33 8.96 9.90
CA GLN A 116 0.13 8.66 10.71
C GLN A 116 0.31 7.55 11.74
N ASP A 117 1.47 6.92 11.81
CA ASP A 117 1.83 5.95 12.87
C ASP A 117 3.15 6.34 13.54
N LYS A 118 3.34 7.64 13.77
CA LYS A 118 4.17 8.05 14.90
C LYS A 118 3.23 8.08 16.10
N PRO A 119 3.50 7.33 17.18
CA PRO A 119 2.77 7.54 18.42
C PRO A 119 2.86 9.03 18.73
N SER A 120 1.70 9.66 18.95
CA SER A 120 1.64 11.08 19.26
C SER A 120 2.58 11.37 20.45
N GLU A 121 3.18 12.56 20.52
CA GLU A 121 4.09 12.92 21.63
C GLU A 121 3.43 12.69 23.00
N ASP A 122 2.10 12.81 23.07
CA ASP A 122 1.29 12.49 24.24
C ASP A 122 1.26 11.00 24.59
N GLU A 123 1.20 10.11 23.59
CA GLU A 123 1.22 8.65 23.77
C GLU A 123 2.60 8.16 24.22
N VAL A 124 3.67 8.73 23.63
CA VAL A 124 5.05 8.47 24.05
C VAL A 124 5.31 8.97 25.48
N ARG A 125 4.76 10.13 25.85
CA ARG A 125 4.86 10.68 27.22
C ARG A 125 4.11 9.78 28.21
N ALA A 126 2.88 9.37 27.89
CA ALA A 126 2.08 8.50 28.74
C ALA A 126 2.74 7.13 28.97
N GLU A 127 3.34 6.56 27.92
CA GLU A 127 4.06 5.29 28.04
C GLU A 127 5.32 5.44 28.90
N LYS A 128 6.12 6.51 28.69
CA LYS A 128 7.26 6.82 29.56
C LYS A 128 6.88 7.00 31.02
N GLU A 129 5.79 7.73 31.32
CA GLU A 129 5.31 7.91 32.68
C GLU A 129 4.86 6.59 33.32
N LYS A 130 4.27 5.69 32.53
CA LYS A 130 3.87 4.36 32.98
C LYS A 130 5.09 3.48 33.32
N TRP A 131 6.12 3.49 32.48
CA TRP A 131 7.38 2.78 32.73
C TRP A 131 8.13 3.34 33.95
N ASP A 132 8.18 4.67 34.11
CA ASP A 132 8.85 5.32 35.24
C ASP A 132 8.14 5.04 36.58
N LYS A 133 6.79 5.05 36.58
CA LYS A 133 5.99 4.63 37.74
C LYS A 133 6.19 3.15 38.07
N SER A 134 6.26 2.28 37.07
CA SER A 134 6.50 0.85 37.26
C SER A 134 7.89 0.58 37.84
N LEU A 135 8.91 1.32 37.41
CA LEU A 135 10.27 1.22 37.95
C LEU A 135 10.34 1.67 39.42
N LYS A 136 9.66 2.77 39.76
CA LYS A 136 9.58 3.26 41.15
C LYS A 136 8.84 2.28 42.06
N GLN A 137 7.70 1.75 41.61
CA GLN A 137 6.92 0.77 42.38
C GLN A 137 7.67 -0.56 42.58
N SER A 138 8.48 -0.99 41.60
CA SER A 138 9.31 -2.19 41.72
C SER A 138 10.51 -1.99 42.67
N ASN A 139 11.00 -0.77 42.82
CA ASN A 139 12.13 -0.47 43.71
C ASN A 139 11.69 -0.35 45.19
N ASP A 140 10.47 0.13 45.43
CA ASP A 140 9.92 0.25 46.80
C ASP A 140 9.60 -1.11 47.43
N TYR A 141 9.22 -2.11 46.63
CA TYR A 141 8.93 -3.46 47.15
C TYR A 141 10.19 -4.23 47.61
N SER A 142 11.38 -3.81 47.16
CA SER A 142 12.64 -4.49 47.53
C SER A 142 13.23 -4.00 48.85
N THR A 143 12.68 -2.94 49.48
CA THR A 143 13.24 -2.33 50.71
C THR A 143 12.45 -2.69 51.97
N THR A 144 11.28 -3.33 51.86
CA THR A 144 10.45 -3.70 53.03
C THR A 144 10.49 -5.17 53.41
N VAL A 145 11.36 -5.98 52.79
CA VAL A 145 11.64 -7.35 53.25
C VAL A 145 13.07 -7.40 53.79
N SER A 146 13.22 -7.04 55.05
CA SER A 146 14.37 -7.35 55.91
C SER A 146 13.85 -7.75 57.28
#